data_AF-A0A6I3U835-F1
#
_entry.id   AF-A0A6I3U835-F1
#
_cell.length_a   1.000
_cell.length_b   1.000
_cell.length_c   1.000
_cell.angle_alpha   90.00
_cell.angle_beta   90.00
_cell.angle_gamma   90.00
#
_symmetry.space_group_name_H-M   'P 1'
#
loop_
_entity.id
_entity.type
_entity.pdbx_description
1 polymer ?
#
loop_
_entity_poly.entity_id
_entity_poly.type
_entity_poly.pdbx_seq_one_letter_code
_entity_poly.pdbx_strand_id
1 'polypeptide(L)'
;DDWLELGRAYNLQVGHDIVALYNNWQEHLAFNDKPVVIHFTTYRKPWTTLTANRYRDLWWEFHDLEWSQILQHHMGEFELISPLDKEFSCLTLTNSQDLEGIEELVTALPEVVFHIAAWTDMGDKLKKLAVYNNVRLHPQIVPPVLD
;
A
#
# COMPACT_ATOMS: atom_id res chain seq x y z
N ASP A 1 -21.99 -28.98 5.10
CA ASP A 1 -21.44 -28.05 6.11
C ASP A 1 -20.36 -28.72 6.95
N ASP A 2 -19.41 -29.40 6.30
CA ASP A 2 -18.33 -30.13 6.98
C ASP A 2 -17.00 -29.37 6.81
N TRP A 3 -16.92 -28.18 7.40
CA TRP A 3 -15.67 -27.42 7.44
C TRP A 3 -15.50 -26.71 8.79
N LEU A 4 -14.24 -26.59 9.23
CA LEU A 4 -13.87 -25.84 10.42
C LEU A 4 -13.48 -24.42 10.02
N GLU A 5 -14.06 -23.43 10.68
CA GLU A 5 -13.78 -22.03 10.42
C GLU A 5 -12.38 -21.65 10.91
N LEU A 6 -11.61 -20.99 10.04
CA LEU A 6 -10.34 -20.37 10.40
C LEU A 6 -10.56 -18.92 10.78
N GLY A 7 -9.81 -18.46 11.78
CA GLY A 7 -9.76 -17.05 12.13
C GLY A 7 -9.29 -16.19 10.95
N ARG A 8 -9.78 -14.94 10.89
CA ARG A 8 -9.50 -14.01 9.77
C ARG A 8 -8.01 -13.76 9.52
N ALA A 9 -7.17 -13.85 10.55
CA ALA A 9 -5.71 -13.68 10.42
C ALA A 9 -5.05 -14.68 9.44
N TYR A 10 -5.65 -15.86 9.23
CA TYR A 10 -5.14 -16.89 8.33
C TYR A 10 -5.58 -16.72 6.86
N ASN A 11 -6.40 -15.71 6.57
CA ASN A 11 -6.79 -15.34 5.20
C ASN A 11 -7.38 -13.92 5.22
N LEU A 12 -6.56 -12.91 5.52
CA LEU A 12 -7.03 -11.53 5.56
C LEU A 12 -7.15 -10.97 4.13
N GLN A 13 -8.38 -10.86 3.65
CA GLN A 13 -8.69 -10.55 2.26
C GLN A 13 -8.68 -9.05 1.94
N VAL A 14 -7.52 -8.40 2.05
CA VAL A 14 -7.36 -6.94 1.85
C VAL A 14 -7.64 -6.45 0.41
N GLY A 15 -7.73 -7.38 -0.55
CA GLY A 15 -8.18 -7.06 -1.91
C GLY A 15 -9.63 -6.56 -1.97
N HIS A 16 -10.45 -6.85 -0.95
CA HIS A 16 -11.86 -6.47 -0.87
C HIS A 16 -12.11 -5.15 -0.13
N ASP A 17 -11.07 -4.47 0.37
CA ASP A 17 -11.20 -3.26 1.19
C ASP A 17 -12.11 -2.18 0.57
N ILE A 18 -11.95 -1.90 -0.73
CA ILE A 18 -12.77 -0.92 -1.44
C ILE A 18 -14.24 -1.34 -1.52
N VAL A 19 -14.49 -2.63 -1.75
CA VAL A 19 -15.85 -3.19 -1.76
C VAL A 19 -16.47 -3.07 -0.37
N ALA A 20 -15.69 -3.39 0.67
CA ALA A 20 -16.12 -3.23 2.05
C ALA A 20 -16.48 -1.78 2.39
N LEU A 21 -15.67 -0.81 1.94
CA LEU A 21 -15.95 0.61 2.13
C LEU A 21 -17.27 1.03 1.49
N TYR A 22 -17.49 0.71 0.21
CA TYR A 22 -18.72 1.10 -0.50
C TYR A 22 -19.98 0.38 -0.01
N ASN A 23 -19.84 -0.80 0.61
CA ASN A 23 -20.95 -1.55 1.18
C ASN A 23 -21.11 -1.38 2.70
N ASN A 24 -20.35 -0.45 3.31
CA ASN A 24 -20.37 -0.18 4.76
C ASN A 24 -20.10 -1.43 5.63
N TRP A 25 -19.20 -2.31 5.18
CA TRP A 25 -18.77 -3.49 5.92
C TRP A 25 -17.68 -3.12 6.93
N GLN A 26 -18.06 -2.41 7.99
CA GLN A 26 -17.10 -1.89 8.98
C GLN A 26 -16.27 -2.99 9.64
N GLU A 27 -16.85 -4.16 9.90
CA GLU A 27 -16.12 -5.30 10.47
C GLU A 27 -14.97 -5.80 9.57
N HIS A 28 -15.09 -5.66 8.25
CA HIS A 28 -14.02 -6.04 7.35
C HIS A 28 -12.80 -5.11 7.49
N LEU A 29 -13.07 -3.81 7.67
CA LEU A 29 -12.05 -2.77 7.85
C LEU A 29 -11.47 -2.78 9.26
N ALA A 30 -12.29 -3.09 10.28
CA ALA A 30 -11.88 -3.28 11.66
C ALA A 30 -11.17 -4.65 11.83
N PHE A 31 -9.86 -4.66 11.64
CA PHE A 31 -9.00 -5.80 11.95
C PHE A 31 -7.84 -5.31 12.80
N ASN A 32 -7.83 -5.72 14.07
CA ASN A 32 -6.88 -5.23 15.07
C ASN A 32 -5.79 -6.26 15.42
N ASP A 33 -5.88 -7.46 14.86
CA ASP A 33 -4.89 -8.52 15.07
C ASP A 33 -3.73 -8.40 14.06
N LYS A 34 -2.67 -9.19 14.26
CA LYS A 34 -1.61 -9.33 13.26
C LYS A 34 -2.02 -10.38 12.22
N PRO A 35 -2.02 -10.06 10.90
CA PRO A 35 -2.32 -11.06 9.90
C PRO A 35 -1.17 -12.08 9.80
N VAL A 36 -1.53 -13.34 9.61
CA VAL A 36 -0.59 -14.44 9.29
C VAL A 36 -0.49 -14.60 7.79
N VAL A 37 -1.62 -14.50 7.09
CA VAL A 37 -1.71 -14.57 5.62
C VAL A 37 -2.51 -13.38 5.11
N ILE A 38 -1.88 -12.61 4.23
CA ILE A 38 -2.51 -11.47 3.55
C ILE A 38 -2.89 -11.92 2.15
N HIS A 39 -4.17 -11.73 1.79
CA HIS A 39 -4.71 -12.18 0.52
C HIS A 39 -5.26 -11.01 -0.31
N PHE A 40 -4.58 -10.71 -1.41
CA PHE A 40 -5.01 -9.74 -2.41
C PHE A 40 -6.01 -10.38 -3.40
N THR A 41 -7.25 -10.62 -2.94
CA THR A 41 -8.31 -11.45 -3.57
C THR A 41 -8.89 -10.95 -4.89
N THR A 42 -8.62 -9.73 -5.32
CA THR A 42 -9.28 -9.12 -6.49
C THR A 42 -8.31 -8.89 -7.65
N TYR A 43 -8.77 -8.25 -8.73
CA TYR A 43 -7.90 -7.82 -9.84
C TYR A 43 -6.96 -6.67 -9.46
N ARG A 44 -7.23 -5.98 -8.34
CA ARG A 44 -6.40 -4.90 -7.81
C ARG A 44 -5.25 -5.53 -7.06
N LYS A 45 -4.09 -5.60 -7.70
CA LYS A 45 -2.92 -6.30 -7.17
C LYS A 45 -1.92 -5.30 -6.60
N PRO A 46 -1.16 -5.69 -5.57
CA PRO A 46 -0.15 -4.81 -4.99
C PRO A 46 0.99 -4.50 -5.98
N TRP A 47 1.17 -5.29 -7.04
CA TRP A 47 2.15 -5.02 -8.10
C TRP A 47 1.65 -4.09 -9.22
N THR A 48 0.38 -3.67 -9.21
CA THR A 48 -0.12 -2.71 -10.22
C THR A 48 0.15 -1.27 -9.80
N THR A 49 0.41 -0.39 -10.77
CA THR A 49 0.87 1.00 -10.55
C THR A 49 -0.08 1.86 -9.71
N LEU A 50 -1.40 1.68 -9.87
CA LEU A 50 -2.42 2.56 -9.32
C LEU A 50 -3.33 1.80 -8.35
N THR A 51 -2.82 1.45 -7.18
CA THR A 51 -3.59 0.68 -6.21
C THR A 51 -3.13 0.97 -4.79
N ALA A 52 -4.08 1.19 -3.88
CA ALA A 52 -3.86 1.45 -2.48
C ALA A 52 -4.46 0.36 -1.58
N ASN A 53 -3.91 -0.86 -1.65
CA ASN A 53 -4.27 -1.90 -0.69
C ASN A 53 -3.51 -1.71 0.62
N ARG A 54 -4.12 -2.10 1.75
CA ARG A 54 -3.35 -2.38 2.97
C ARG A 54 -2.22 -3.35 2.68
N TYR A 55 -1.11 -3.18 3.38
CA TYR A 55 0.09 -4.03 3.25
C TYR A 55 0.69 -4.07 1.84
N ARG A 56 0.41 -3.08 0.98
CA ARG A 56 1.06 -2.97 -0.32
C ARG A 56 2.57 -2.82 -0.18
N ASP A 57 3.03 -1.96 0.72
CA ASP A 57 4.47 -1.71 0.89
C ASP A 57 5.17 -2.98 1.42
N LEU A 58 4.55 -3.66 2.38
CA LEU A 58 5.01 -4.98 2.84
C LEU A 58 5.11 -6.00 1.71
N TRP A 59 4.16 -6.01 0.76
CA TRP A 59 4.25 -6.89 -0.41
C TRP A 59 5.51 -6.61 -1.24
N TRP A 60 5.85 -5.33 -1.46
CA TRP A 60 7.06 -4.93 -2.18
C TRP A 60 8.34 -5.23 -1.40
N GLU A 61 8.34 -5.04 -0.08
CA GLU A 61 9.46 -5.43 0.79
C GLU A 61 9.79 -6.93 0.69
N PHE A 62 8.77 -7.79 0.62
CA PHE A 62 8.97 -9.22 0.40
C PHE A 62 9.31 -9.57 -1.05
N HIS A 63 8.78 -8.85 -2.04
CA HIS A 63 9.09 -9.05 -3.45
C HIS A 63 10.56 -8.74 -3.75
N ASP A 64 11.08 -7.65 -3.20
CA ASP A 64 12.44 -7.16 -3.42
C ASP A 64 13.47 -7.86 -2.51
N LEU A 65 13.03 -8.80 -1.68
CA LEU A 65 13.89 -9.52 -0.75
C LEU A 65 14.83 -10.48 -1.46
N GLU A 66 16.13 -10.41 -1.15
CA GLU A 66 17.10 -11.37 -1.66
C GLU A 66 17.04 -12.70 -0.90
N TRP A 67 17.32 -13.81 -1.60
CA TRP A 67 17.44 -15.15 -0.98
C TRP A 67 18.52 -15.21 0.12
N SER A 68 19.56 -14.39 0.00
CA SER A 68 20.60 -14.21 1.01
C SER A 68 20.03 -13.72 2.34
N GLN A 69 19.10 -12.76 2.31
CA GLN A 69 18.41 -12.22 3.48
C GLN A 69 17.47 -13.27 4.10
N ILE A 70 16.79 -14.07 3.28
CA ILE A 70 15.99 -15.21 3.78
C ILE A 70 16.87 -16.21 4.54
N LEU A 71 18.08 -16.50 4.05
CA LEU A 71 19.02 -17.37 4.75
C LEU A 71 19.47 -16.75 6.08
N GLN A 72 19.79 -15.45 6.10
CA GLN A 72 20.15 -14.72 7.32
C GLN A 72 19.05 -14.82 8.39
N HIS A 73 17.78 -14.84 7.99
CA HIS A 73 16.66 -15.03 8.93
C HIS A 73 16.74 -16.36 9.67
N HIS A 74 17.09 -17.43 8.96
CA HIS A 74 17.28 -18.74 9.58
C HIS A 74 18.54 -18.83 10.46
N MET A 75 19.51 -17.92 10.27
CA MET A 75 20.71 -17.80 11.10
C MET A 75 20.52 -16.87 12.30
N GLY A 76 19.38 -16.17 12.39
CA GLY A 76 19.11 -15.17 13.43
C GLY A 76 19.73 -13.79 13.17
N GLU A 77 20.13 -13.52 11.93
CA GLU A 77 20.86 -12.30 11.51
C GLU A 77 20.03 -11.43 10.55
N PHE A 78 18.71 -11.58 10.54
CA PHE A 78 17.84 -10.87 9.61
C PHE A 78 17.27 -9.58 10.17
N GLU A 79 17.38 -8.54 9.36
CA GLU A 79 16.67 -7.30 9.49
C GLU A 79 15.99 -6.98 8.16
N LEU A 80 14.68 -6.76 8.18
CA LEU A 80 13.95 -6.32 7.00
C LEU A 80 14.18 -4.81 6.85
N ILE A 81 15.17 -4.45 6.03
CA ILE A 81 15.44 -3.05 5.70
C ILE A 81 14.51 -2.66 4.56
N SER A 82 13.57 -1.75 4.83
CA SER A 82 12.66 -1.27 3.79
C SER A 82 13.44 -0.40 2.80
N PRO A 83 13.31 -0.61 1.48
CA PRO A 83 13.88 0.31 0.48
C PRO A 83 13.31 1.74 0.59
N LEU A 84 12.20 1.89 1.32
CA LEU A 84 11.57 3.17 1.66
C LEU A 84 12.26 3.92 2.81
N ASP A 85 13.40 3.44 3.35
CA ASP A 85 14.31 4.20 4.22
C ASP A 85 15.00 5.36 3.47
N LYS A 86 14.23 6.14 2.69
CA LYS A 86 14.60 7.52 2.43
C LYS A 86 14.32 8.30 3.72
N GLU A 87 15.27 9.12 4.15
CA GLU A 87 15.19 9.88 5.40
C GLU A 87 13.90 10.71 5.56
N PHE A 88 13.20 11.02 4.47
CA PHE A 88 12.01 11.86 4.50
C PHE A 88 10.94 11.47 3.47
N SER A 89 9.69 11.36 3.94
CA SER A 89 8.50 11.13 3.10
C SER A 89 7.40 12.15 3.42
N CYS A 90 6.68 12.60 2.40
CA CYS A 90 5.54 13.51 2.49
C CYS A 90 4.24 12.78 2.12
N LEU A 91 3.15 13.04 2.84
CA LEU A 91 1.81 12.56 2.50
C LEU A 91 0.88 13.75 2.20
N THR A 92 0.23 13.71 1.05
CA THR A 92 -0.84 14.64 0.67
C THR A 92 -2.13 13.86 0.42
N LEU A 93 -3.16 14.13 1.20
CA LEU A 93 -4.52 13.64 0.94
C LEU A 93 -5.30 14.71 0.17
N THR A 94 -5.78 14.36 -1.03
CA THR A 94 -6.45 15.32 -1.92
C THR A 94 -7.80 14.80 -2.42
N ASN A 95 -8.71 15.75 -2.66
CA ASN A 95 -9.96 15.55 -3.39
C ASN A 95 -9.95 16.22 -4.78
N SER A 96 -8.82 16.79 -5.17
CA SER A 96 -8.61 17.48 -6.44
C SER A 96 -7.43 16.88 -7.20
N GLN A 97 -7.50 16.92 -8.52
CA GLN A 97 -6.37 16.58 -9.38
C GLN A 97 -5.35 17.73 -9.52
N ASP A 98 -5.70 18.92 -9.06
CA ASP A 98 -4.87 20.11 -9.11
C ASP A 98 -4.10 20.25 -7.78
N LEU A 99 -2.84 19.81 -7.80
CA LEU A 99 -1.89 20.02 -6.70
C LEU A 99 -0.87 21.07 -7.11
N GLU A 100 -0.96 22.24 -6.51
CA GLU A 100 -0.09 23.38 -6.82
C GLU A 100 1.39 23.04 -6.58
N GLY A 101 2.25 23.27 -7.56
CA GLY A 101 3.70 23.11 -7.44
C GLY A 101 4.19 21.66 -7.35
N ILE A 102 3.33 20.64 -7.53
CA ILE A 102 3.73 19.25 -7.28
C ILE A 102 4.81 18.77 -8.26
N GLU A 103 4.73 19.14 -9.54
CA GLU A 103 5.70 18.70 -10.55
C GLU A 103 7.09 19.30 -10.28
N GLU A 104 7.13 20.55 -9.82
CA GLU A 104 8.35 21.24 -9.40
C GLU A 104 8.95 20.56 -8.17
N LEU A 105 8.13 20.26 -7.15
CA LEU A 105 8.58 19.63 -5.92
C LEU A 105 9.16 18.23 -6.15
N VAL A 106 8.46 17.37 -6.91
CA VAL A 106 8.93 15.99 -7.17
C VAL A 106 10.22 15.99 -8.00
N THR A 107 10.42 16.98 -8.86
CA THR A 107 11.64 17.13 -9.66
C THR A 107 12.79 17.70 -8.83
N ALA A 108 12.52 18.69 -7.96
CA ALA A 108 13.53 19.37 -7.16
C ALA A 108 14.03 18.53 -5.98
N LEU A 109 13.23 17.57 -5.49
CA LEU A 109 13.49 16.77 -4.28
C LEU A 109 13.49 15.26 -4.58
N PRO A 110 14.46 14.75 -5.37
CA PRO A 110 14.53 13.33 -5.74
C PRO A 110 14.74 12.39 -4.53
N GLU A 111 15.27 12.90 -3.42
CA GLU A 111 15.48 12.22 -2.15
C GLU A 111 14.21 12.09 -1.30
N VAL A 112 13.15 12.87 -1.57
CA VAL A 112 11.90 12.82 -0.81
C VAL A 112 10.90 11.89 -1.50
N VAL A 113 10.22 11.03 -0.74
CA VAL A 113 9.11 10.22 -1.27
C VAL A 113 7.78 10.96 -1.11
N PHE A 114 7.07 11.19 -2.21
CA PHE A 114 5.77 11.85 -2.22
C PHE A 114 4.64 10.83 -2.33
N HIS A 115 3.93 10.62 -1.22
CA HIS A 115 2.68 9.86 -1.17
C HIS A 115 1.54 10.82 -1.48
N ILE A 116 0.85 10.60 -2.60
CA ILE A 116 -0.35 11.35 -2.97
C ILE A 116 -1.51 10.39 -2.88
N ALA A 117 -2.50 10.70 -2.04
CA ALA A 117 -3.61 9.83 -1.73
C ALA A 117 -4.95 10.50 -2.04
N ALA A 118 -5.92 9.70 -2.46
CA ALA A 118 -7.28 10.16 -2.72
C ALA A 118 -8.31 9.11 -2.30
N TRP A 119 -9.44 9.56 -1.77
CA TRP A 119 -10.60 8.71 -1.44
C TRP A 119 -11.31 8.16 -2.69
N THR A 120 -11.13 8.84 -3.83
CA THR A 120 -11.74 8.50 -5.11
C THR A 120 -10.67 8.02 -6.09
N ASP A 121 -11.09 7.67 -7.30
CA ASP A 121 -10.12 7.55 -8.40
C ASP A 121 -9.44 8.91 -8.64
N MET A 122 -8.24 8.85 -9.21
CA MET A 122 -7.42 10.01 -9.53
C MET A 122 -7.63 10.48 -10.96
N GLY A 123 -7.63 11.80 -11.15
CA GLY A 123 -7.60 12.41 -12.48
C GLY A 123 -6.27 12.17 -13.19
N ASP A 124 -6.27 12.34 -14.51
CA ASP A 124 -5.10 12.07 -15.36
C ASP A 124 -3.87 12.91 -14.99
N LYS A 125 -4.08 14.12 -14.45
CA LYS A 125 -2.98 14.98 -13.96
C LYS A 125 -2.16 14.27 -12.88
N LEU A 126 -2.83 13.71 -11.87
CA LEU A 126 -2.15 12.96 -10.82
C LEU A 126 -1.56 11.66 -11.37
N LYS A 127 -2.30 10.92 -12.21
CA LYS A 127 -1.83 9.64 -12.79
C LYS A 127 -0.54 9.80 -13.59
N LYS A 128 -0.35 10.94 -14.28
CA LYS A 128 0.90 11.25 -15.00
C LYS A 128 2.12 11.35 -14.10
N LEU A 129 1.96 11.66 -12.81
CA LEU A 129 3.07 11.72 -11.85
C LEU A 129 3.68 10.34 -11.57
N ALA A 130 3.05 9.24 -12.00
CA ALA A 130 3.62 7.89 -11.88
C ALA A 130 4.93 7.69 -12.66
N VAL A 131 5.30 8.62 -13.54
CA VAL A 131 6.60 8.61 -14.22
C VAL A 131 7.77 8.92 -13.30
N TYR A 132 7.52 9.57 -12.15
CA TYR A 132 8.56 9.96 -11.21
C TYR A 132 8.82 8.82 -10.20
N ASN A 133 10.07 8.38 -10.11
CA ASN A 133 10.47 7.27 -9.23
C ASN A 133 10.25 7.57 -7.73
N ASN A 134 10.17 8.84 -7.36
CA ASN A 134 9.95 9.31 -6.00
C ASN A 134 8.47 9.65 -5.70
N VAL A 135 7.54 9.31 -6.59
CA VAL A 135 6.09 9.49 -6.36
C VAL A 135 5.40 8.14 -6.12
N ARG A 136 4.46 8.12 -5.18
CA ARG A 136 3.58 6.99 -4.88
C ARG A 136 2.13 7.47 -4.91
N LEU A 137 1.35 6.94 -5.86
CA LEU A 137 -0.05 7.31 -6.05
C LEU A 137 -0.97 6.28 -5.41
N HIS A 138 -1.85 6.76 -4.54
CA HIS A 138 -2.80 5.95 -3.77
C HIS A 138 -4.24 6.34 -4.12
N PRO A 139 -4.79 5.89 -5.25
CA PRO A 139 -6.19 6.12 -5.59
C PRO A 139 -7.09 5.19 -4.76
N GLN A 140 -8.29 5.68 -4.41
CA GLN A 140 -9.33 4.93 -3.71
C GLN A 140 -8.86 4.27 -2.42
N ILE A 141 -8.13 5.03 -1.60
CA ILE A 141 -7.73 4.57 -0.27
C ILE A 141 -8.95 4.28 0.61
N VAL A 142 -8.76 3.40 1.59
CA VAL A 142 -9.73 3.13 2.65
C VAL A 142 -9.14 3.58 3.99
N PRO A 143 -9.96 3.81 5.05
CA PRO A 143 -9.45 4.34 6.32
C PRO A 143 -8.24 3.56 6.89
N PRO A 144 -8.24 2.21 6.90
CA PRO A 144 -7.10 1.43 7.40
C PRO A 144 -5.78 1.54 6.62
N VAL A 145 -5.73 2.30 5.52
CA VAL A 145 -4.49 2.57 4.76
C VAL A 145 -3.78 3.83 5.26
N LEU A 146 -4.51 4.72 5.94
CA LEU A 146 -3.97 5.97 6.50
C LEU A 146 -3.53 5.85 7.97
N ASP A 147 -4.02 4.82 8.67
CA ASP A 147 -3.71 4.52 10.08
C ASP A 147 -2.35 3.83 10.22
#